data_AF-A0A847YT72-F1
#
_entry.id   AF-A0A847YT72-F1
#
_cell.length_a   1.000
_cell.length_b   1.000
_cell.length_c   1.000
_cell.angle_alpha   90.00
_cell.angle_beta   90.00
_cell.angle_gamma   90.00
#
_symmetry.space_group_name_H-M   'P 1'
#
loop_
_entity.id
_entity.type
_entity.pdbx_description
1 polymer ?
#
loop_
_entity_poly.entity_id
_entity_poly.type
_entity_poly.pdbx_seq_one_letter_code
_entity_poly.pdbx_strand_id
1 'polypeptide(L)'
;LILEAEDFAPGGSWQARPWEDGYFCASFASDFLSRQAFLGASAQGEPSAATMKLQVPQSGRYALFARYACPFMHNVQFRVVVEQRGERVLERTFGRLQSPRIWPFGGGIQPMPTYDWGGGDNLVWEGDRTEFWLREGPAQVTILAGPQPEPAAQRQVDVLLLTPLDDEVTRRLQGWSYLPLDGLLTQEGEVELRVSNGAQTGAGLVVELTTIEHSPYWVHGRDWRTPLVVGARGVVEGKPAPEDMIRPGQSSPFVPIGHRLDRLNESTLKAEVRYEEGAAEGTDAVFEFAAVGGAGSAAAGAAASAAVGGAGFPARQPSDPRAGKPAPRDDGGRRVLRTIHYSDPTTRLVRFAVPGNVHGDEPIRTAEEELERILAYVKSLPDKRPTPKLLGIRGVFTGHFTGTDTSQRVQDLAAQIRTELVGEAAEAGIQVESLGDEIGLKLAEPSEETNRAFREYLQDRGVKPEDLVPPEARGGQGVWSLVSLDYDCREANPALWYHSQVFGYENGSLLELERRTAQ
;
A
#
# COMPACT_ATOMS: atom_id res chain seq x y z
N LEU A 1 -11.44 -2.57 14.52
CA LEU A 1 -11.72 -3.68 13.59
C LEU A 1 -11.35 -3.22 12.20
N ILE A 2 -10.40 -3.90 11.57
CA ILE A 2 -9.98 -3.66 10.18
C ILE A 2 -10.72 -4.70 9.34
N LEU A 3 -11.57 -4.24 8.42
CA LEU A 3 -12.29 -5.11 7.49
C LEU A 3 -11.66 -4.91 6.11
N GLU A 4 -10.77 -5.83 5.76
CA GLU A 4 -10.11 -5.87 4.46
C GLU A 4 -11.18 -6.09 3.39
N ALA A 5 -11.23 -5.22 2.38
CA ALA A 5 -12.34 -5.26 1.45
C ALA A 5 -12.32 -6.55 0.61
N GLU A 6 -11.15 -7.11 0.33
CA GLU A 6 -10.98 -8.37 -0.38
C GLU A 6 -11.48 -9.60 0.39
N ASP A 7 -11.65 -9.51 1.71
CA ASP A 7 -12.20 -10.59 2.55
C ASP A 7 -13.75 -10.64 2.51
N PHE A 8 -14.41 -9.69 1.83
CA PHE A 8 -15.86 -9.73 1.62
C PHE A 8 -16.22 -10.82 0.62
N ALA A 9 -17.25 -11.62 0.93
CA ALA A 9 -17.85 -12.54 -0.02
C ALA A 9 -18.51 -11.73 -1.15
N PRO A 10 -17.99 -11.78 -2.40
CA PRO A 10 -18.47 -10.95 -3.48
C PRO A 10 -19.81 -11.45 -4.02
N GLY A 11 -20.62 -10.53 -4.55
CA GLY A 11 -21.85 -10.84 -5.26
C GLY A 11 -22.14 -9.81 -6.35
N GLY A 12 -22.61 -10.28 -7.51
CA GLY A 12 -22.81 -9.44 -8.69
C GLY A 12 -21.48 -8.97 -9.29
N SER A 13 -21.29 -7.66 -9.47
CA SER A 13 -20.10 -7.06 -10.09
C SER A 13 -18.88 -6.89 -9.15
N TRP A 14 -19.03 -7.20 -7.86
CA TRP A 14 -17.93 -7.11 -6.90
C TRP A 14 -16.92 -8.23 -7.12
N GLN A 15 -15.63 -7.91 -7.04
CA GLN A 15 -14.55 -8.88 -7.16
C GLN A 15 -13.31 -8.41 -6.37
N ALA A 16 -12.72 -9.30 -5.58
CA ALA A 16 -11.39 -9.06 -5.01
C ALA A 16 -10.35 -9.07 -6.15
N ARG A 17 -9.50 -8.05 -6.18
CA ARG A 17 -8.46 -7.88 -7.19
C ARG A 17 -7.13 -7.51 -6.54
N PRO A 18 -6.02 -7.98 -7.13
CA PRO A 18 -4.70 -7.55 -6.68
C PRO A 18 -4.49 -6.08 -7.09
N TRP A 19 -3.65 -5.37 -6.35
CA TRP A 19 -3.42 -3.93 -6.56
C TRP A 19 -3.02 -3.57 -8.00
N GLU A 20 -2.34 -4.46 -8.72
CA GLU A 20 -1.89 -4.24 -10.10
C GLU A 20 -3.04 -4.11 -11.12
N ASP A 21 -4.23 -4.63 -10.80
CA ASP A 21 -5.42 -4.51 -11.65
C ASP A 21 -6.18 -3.20 -11.42
N GLY A 22 -5.71 -2.38 -10.46
CA GLY A 22 -6.28 -1.08 -10.15
C GLY A 22 -5.83 -0.01 -11.14
N TYR A 23 -6.39 1.19 -10.98
CA TYR A 23 -5.82 2.41 -11.60
C TYR A 23 -4.95 3.16 -10.60
N PHE A 24 -4.56 2.49 -9.51
CA PHE A 24 -3.57 2.99 -8.55
C PHE A 24 -2.23 3.17 -9.25
N CYS A 25 -1.79 4.42 -9.37
CA CYS A 25 -0.41 4.70 -9.69
C CYS A 25 0.31 4.82 -8.36
N ALA A 26 1.17 3.84 -8.03
CA ALA A 26 2.08 3.83 -6.88
C ALA A 26 3.06 5.02 -6.89
N SER A 27 2.52 6.22 -6.75
CA SER A 27 3.20 7.50 -6.80
C SER A 27 3.19 8.04 -5.36
N PHE A 28 4.32 8.55 -4.89
CA PHE A 28 4.40 9.28 -3.61
C PHE A 28 3.89 8.54 -2.36
N ALA A 29 3.97 7.21 -2.35
CA ALA A 29 3.55 6.43 -1.19
C ALA A 29 2.05 6.56 -0.77
N SER A 30 1.18 7.10 -1.63
CA SER A 30 -0.26 7.23 -1.34
C SER A 30 -1.07 5.96 -1.58
N ASP A 31 -0.60 5.11 -2.51
CA ASP A 31 -1.42 4.07 -3.13
C ASP A 31 -1.10 2.66 -2.58
N PHE A 32 -0.50 2.61 -1.40
CA PHE A 32 -0.26 1.37 -0.68
C PHE A 32 -1.57 0.84 -0.12
N LEU A 33 -2.20 -0.04 -0.90
CA LEU A 33 -3.36 -0.81 -0.48
C LEU A 33 -3.01 -1.72 0.68
N SER A 34 -3.93 -1.80 1.64
CA SER A 34 -3.83 -2.80 2.69
C SER A 34 -3.77 -4.17 2.04
N ARG A 35 -2.82 -5.01 2.46
CA ARG A 35 -2.62 -6.36 1.94
C ARG A 35 -2.42 -6.45 0.42
N GLN A 36 -2.09 -5.33 -0.23
CA GLN A 36 -1.90 -5.23 -1.68
C GLN A 36 -3.10 -5.74 -2.50
N ALA A 37 -4.32 -5.58 -1.99
CA ALA A 37 -5.55 -5.99 -2.66
C ALA A 37 -6.69 -4.99 -2.44
N PHE A 38 -7.72 -5.04 -3.28
CA PHE A 38 -8.91 -4.22 -3.14
C PHE A 38 -10.16 -4.98 -3.61
N LEU A 39 -11.33 -4.50 -3.19
CA LEU A 39 -12.62 -4.93 -3.71
C LEU A 39 -13.09 -3.99 -4.82
N GLY A 40 -13.11 -4.51 -6.05
CA GLY A 40 -13.47 -3.78 -7.26
C GLY A 40 -14.94 -3.97 -7.65
N ALA A 41 -15.59 -2.91 -8.14
CA ALA A 41 -16.86 -3.01 -8.87
C ALA A 41 -16.91 -2.01 -10.03
N SER A 42 -17.69 -2.34 -11.07
CA SER A 42 -17.87 -1.51 -12.26
C SER A 42 -18.35 -0.10 -11.93
N ALA A 43 -18.04 0.89 -12.78
CA ALA A 43 -18.49 2.28 -12.58
C ALA A 43 -20.02 2.39 -12.63
N GLN A 44 -20.64 1.72 -13.60
CA GLN A 44 -22.08 1.58 -13.74
C GLN A 44 -22.47 0.10 -13.72
N GLY A 45 -23.70 -0.20 -13.35
CA GLY A 45 -24.21 -1.58 -13.40
C GLY A 45 -25.46 -1.79 -12.57
N GLU A 46 -26.00 -3.00 -12.69
CA GLU A 46 -27.09 -3.48 -11.85
C GLU A 46 -26.66 -3.52 -10.38
N PRO A 47 -27.62 -3.41 -9.43
CA PRO A 47 -27.33 -3.51 -8.01
C PRO A 47 -26.56 -4.79 -7.66
N SER A 48 -25.45 -4.62 -6.94
CA SER A 48 -24.57 -5.71 -6.52
C SER A 48 -24.15 -5.54 -5.07
N ALA A 49 -23.83 -6.64 -4.39
CA ALA A 49 -23.57 -6.67 -2.95
C ALA A 49 -22.40 -7.58 -2.62
N ALA A 50 -21.47 -7.11 -1.78
CA ALA A 50 -20.45 -7.92 -1.15
C ALA A 50 -20.68 -7.92 0.37
N THR A 51 -20.51 -9.08 1.02
CA THR A 51 -20.90 -9.23 2.44
C THR A 51 -19.78 -9.83 3.28
N MET A 52 -19.65 -9.37 4.52
CA MET A 52 -18.73 -9.90 5.51
C MET A 52 -19.44 -10.07 6.85
N LYS A 53 -19.21 -11.20 7.51
CA LYS A 53 -19.62 -11.42 8.90
C LYS A 53 -18.45 -11.09 9.81
N LEU A 54 -18.73 -10.44 10.93
CA LEU A 54 -17.71 -10.09 11.92
C LEU A 54 -18.21 -10.33 13.34
N GLN A 55 -17.26 -10.41 14.26
CA GLN A 55 -17.52 -10.46 15.69
C GLN A 55 -17.13 -9.12 16.31
N VAL A 56 -18.11 -8.38 16.84
CA VAL A 56 -17.87 -7.15 17.58
C VAL A 56 -17.32 -7.53 18.97
N PRO A 57 -16.11 -7.06 19.34
CA PRO A 57 -15.44 -7.49 20.57
C PRO A 57 -16.04 -6.86 21.83
N GLN A 58 -16.66 -5.68 21.71
CA GLN A 58 -17.22 -4.96 22.84
C GLN A 58 -18.40 -4.10 22.41
N SER A 59 -19.42 -3.97 23.26
CA SER A 59 -20.51 -3.03 23.02
C SER A 59 -20.00 -1.59 23.15
N GLY A 60 -20.38 -0.71 22.23
CA GLY A 60 -19.95 0.68 22.26
C GLY A 60 -20.39 1.51 21.06
N ARG A 61 -19.96 2.77 21.06
CA ARG A 61 -20.10 3.69 19.94
C ARG A 61 -18.89 3.54 19.01
N TYR A 62 -19.15 3.28 17.75
CA TYR A 62 -18.15 3.08 16.71
C TYR A 62 -18.29 4.15 15.64
N ALA A 63 -17.16 4.55 15.06
CA ALA A 63 -17.07 5.26 13.80
C ALA A 63 -16.76 4.28 12.66
N LEU A 64 -17.35 4.50 11.49
CA LEU A 64 -17.02 3.83 10.24
C LEU A 64 -16.24 4.79 9.34
N PHE A 65 -15.02 4.39 8.99
CA PHE A 65 -14.24 4.99 7.92
C PHE A 65 -14.11 4.04 6.75
N ALA A 66 -14.16 4.56 5.53
CA ALA A 66 -13.87 3.82 4.31
C ALA A 66 -12.61 4.39 3.64
N ARG A 67 -11.65 3.53 3.34
CA ARG A 67 -10.46 3.83 2.52
C ARG A 67 -10.72 3.32 1.11
N TYR A 68 -10.61 4.17 0.10
CA TYR A 68 -10.91 3.81 -1.28
C TYR A 68 -10.22 4.77 -2.26
N ALA A 69 -10.11 4.35 -3.52
CA ALA A 69 -9.55 5.19 -4.59
C ALA A 69 -10.54 6.25 -5.04
N CYS A 70 -10.08 7.50 -5.15
CA CYS A 70 -10.88 8.60 -5.63
C CYS A 70 -10.24 9.23 -6.87
N PRO A 71 -10.66 8.81 -8.07
CA PRO A 71 -10.21 9.47 -9.29
C PRO A 71 -10.62 10.92 -9.34
N PHE A 72 -9.74 11.75 -9.89
CA PHE A 72 -9.97 13.19 -9.92
C PHE A 72 -11.28 13.52 -10.64
N MET A 73 -12.14 14.31 -10.00
CA MET A 73 -13.43 14.76 -10.54
C MET A 73 -14.46 13.66 -10.87
N HIS A 74 -14.33 12.44 -10.32
CA HIS A 74 -15.30 11.35 -10.54
C HIS A 74 -16.11 10.98 -9.29
N ASN A 75 -17.32 10.46 -9.51
CA ASN A 75 -18.08 9.73 -8.51
C ASN A 75 -17.55 8.29 -8.41
N VAL A 76 -17.44 7.78 -7.19
CA VAL A 76 -17.10 6.38 -6.86
C VAL A 76 -18.05 5.87 -5.78
N GLN A 77 -19.35 6.15 -5.94
CA GLN A 77 -20.35 5.97 -4.89
C GLN A 77 -20.62 4.50 -4.58
N PHE A 78 -20.39 4.10 -3.34
CA PHE A 78 -20.84 2.81 -2.79
C PHE A 78 -21.58 3.04 -1.47
N ARG A 79 -22.45 2.11 -1.10
CA ARG A 79 -23.22 2.19 0.15
C ARG A 79 -22.81 1.07 1.09
N VAL A 80 -22.47 1.43 2.31
CA VAL A 80 -22.19 0.47 3.39
C VAL A 80 -23.42 0.34 4.27
N VAL A 81 -23.83 -0.89 4.52
CA VAL A 81 -24.90 -1.25 5.45
C VAL A 81 -24.31 -2.11 6.55
N VAL A 82 -24.59 -1.77 7.80
CA VAL A 82 -24.22 -2.61 8.96
C VAL A 82 -25.49 -3.13 9.61
N GLU A 83 -25.58 -4.45 9.73
CA GLU A 83 -26.71 -5.15 10.30
C GLU A 83 -26.28 -5.93 11.55
N GLN A 84 -27.07 -5.81 12.62
CA GLN A 84 -26.85 -6.56 13.85
C GLN A 84 -28.19 -6.95 14.47
N ARG A 85 -28.33 -8.24 14.83
CA ARG A 85 -29.57 -8.80 15.41
C ARG A 85 -30.82 -8.52 14.56
N GLY A 86 -30.67 -8.50 13.24
CA GLY A 86 -31.76 -8.26 12.29
C GLY A 86 -32.12 -6.78 12.10
N GLU A 87 -31.42 -5.85 12.74
CA GLU A 87 -31.62 -4.40 12.59
C GLU A 87 -30.48 -3.79 11.77
N ARG A 88 -30.81 -2.86 10.86
CA ARG A 88 -29.83 -1.99 10.21
C ARG A 88 -29.44 -0.88 11.16
N VAL A 89 -28.25 -1.01 11.74
CA VAL A 89 -27.70 -0.01 12.67
C VAL A 89 -26.98 1.13 11.95
N LEU A 90 -26.59 0.91 10.69
CA LEU A 90 -26.02 1.93 9.81
C LEU A 90 -26.41 1.67 8.36
N GLU A 91 -26.70 2.74 7.63
CA GLU A 91 -26.77 2.74 6.16
C GLU A 91 -26.19 4.08 5.66
N ARG A 92 -25.03 4.05 5.00
CA ARG A 92 -24.29 5.26 4.59
C ARG A 92 -23.73 5.12 3.18
N THR A 93 -23.93 6.14 2.35
CA THR A 93 -23.26 6.27 1.05
C THR A 93 -21.94 7.03 1.21
N PHE A 94 -20.89 6.50 0.60
CA PHE A 94 -19.54 7.08 0.48
C PHE A 94 -19.26 7.42 -0.99
N GLY A 95 -18.17 8.13 -1.27
CA GLY A 95 -17.64 8.28 -2.63
C GLY A 95 -18.38 9.27 -3.53
N ARG A 96 -19.28 10.12 -2.99
CA ARG A 96 -19.91 11.18 -3.80
C ARG A 96 -18.90 12.28 -4.07
N LEU A 97 -18.94 12.85 -5.28
CA LEU A 97 -18.02 13.91 -5.72
C LEU A 97 -17.86 15.06 -4.72
N GLN A 98 -18.95 15.48 -4.09
CA GLN A 98 -19.00 16.61 -3.14
C GLN A 98 -18.91 16.19 -1.66
N SER A 99 -18.68 14.89 -1.37
CA SER A 99 -18.57 14.44 0.02
C SER A 99 -17.22 14.87 0.59
N PRO A 100 -17.19 15.43 1.82
CA PRO A 100 -15.93 15.71 2.49
C PRO A 100 -15.17 14.40 2.70
N ARG A 101 -13.90 14.38 2.30
CA ARG A 101 -12.97 13.27 2.50
C ARG A 101 -11.75 13.79 3.23
N ILE A 102 -11.04 12.90 3.89
CA ILE A 102 -9.74 13.15 4.51
C ILE A 102 -8.70 12.84 3.45
N TRP A 103 -8.07 13.89 2.94
CA TRP A 103 -7.10 13.81 1.86
C TRP A 103 -5.68 13.67 2.38
N PRO A 104 -4.81 12.99 1.61
CA PRO A 104 -3.41 12.86 1.98
C PRO A 104 -2.63 14.19 1.86
N PHE A 105 -1.33 14.19 2.14
CA PHE A 105 -0.38 15.28 1.79
C PHE A 105 -0.79 16.71 2.23
N GLY A 106 -1.48 16.84 3.35
CA GLY A 106 -1.96 18.12 3.88
C GLY A 106 -3.24 18.63 3.23
N GLY A 107 -3.90 17.83 2.39
CA GLY A 107 -5.18 18.18 1.78
C GLY A 107 -6.32 18.32 2.80
N GLY A 108 -6.20 17.75 4.00
CA GLY A 108 -7.17 17.93 5.08
C GLY A 108 -8.57 17.41 4.74
N ILE A 109 -9.59 17.92 5.42
CA ILE A 109 -10.99 17.49 5.24
C ILE A 109 -11.71 18.42 4.27
N GLN A 110 -11.92 17.98 3.04
CA GLN A 110 -12.65 18.74 2.01
C GLN A 110 -13.18 17.84 0.90
N PRO A 111 -14.09 18.31 0.02
CA PRO A 111 -14.61 17.50 -1.07
C PRO A 111 -13.53 16.97 -2.01
N MET A 112 -12.68 17.86 -2.54
CA MET A 112 -11.54 17.48 -3.38
C MET A 112 -10.54 18.64 -3.46
N PRO A 113 -9.30 18.47 -2.97
CA PRO A 113 -8.25 19.40 -3.21
C PRO A 113 -7.79 19.29 -4.65
N THR A 114 -7.01 20.28 -5.04
CA THR A 114 -6.21 20.24 -6.25
C THR A 114 -4.81 20.58 -5.78
N TYR A 115 -3.89 19.63 -5.91
CA TYR A 115 -2.49 19.83 -5.53
C TYR A 115 -1.78 20.66 -6.61
N ASP A 116 -0.64 21.24 -6.26
CA ASP A 116 0.25 21.96 -7.18
C ASP A 116 0.89 21.02 -8.21
N TRP A 117 0.97 19.72 -7.94
CA TRP A 117 1.31 18.67 -8.92
C TRP A 117 0.09 18.11 -9.68
N GLY A 118 -1.07 18.77 -9.60
CA GLY A 118 -2.27 18.43 -10.36
C GLY A 118 -3.33 17.62 -9.61
N GLY A 119 -4.39 17.26 -10.35
CA GLY A 119 -5.48 16.40 -9.87
C GLY A 119 -5.11 14.93 -10.00
N GLY A 120 -4.21 14.44 -9.14
CA GLY A 120 -3.87 13.02 -9.09
C GLY A 120 -5.02 12.18 -8.53
N ASP A 121 -5.16 10.96 -9.03
CA ASP A 121 -5.97 9.94 -8.38
C ASP A 121 -5.32 9.66 -7.02
N ASN A 122 -6.07 9.82 -5.94
CA ASN A 122 -5.56 9.59 -4.60
C ASN A 122 -6.40 8.52 -3.90
N LEU A 123 -5.74 7.76 -3.04
CA LEU A 123 -6.42 7.04 -2.00
C LEU A 123 -6.88 8.01 -0.90
N VAL A 124 -8.15 7.91 -0.51
CA VAL A 124 -8.76 8.80 0.48
C VAL A 124 -9.43 8.01 1.58
N TRP A 125 -9.57 8.65 2.73
CA TRP A 125 -10.49 8.21 3.78
C TRP A 125 -11.76 9.05 3.73
N GLU A 126 -12.93 8.45 3.96
CA GLU A 126 -14.19 9.16 4.19
C GLU A 126 -14.88 8.56 5.43
N GLY A 127 -15.57 9.40 6.22
CA GLY A 127 -16.38 8.93 7.35
C GLY A 127 -16.15 9.60 8.69
N ASP A 128 -15.49 10.77 8.73
CA ASP A 128 -15.18 11.58 9.94
C ASP A 128 -16.37 11.86 10.88
N ARG A 129 -17.61 11.63 10.42
CA ARG A 129 -18.85 11.84 11.17
C ARG A 129 -19.83 10.67 11.10
N THR A 130 -19.37 9.48 10.73
CA THR A 130 -20.24 8.30 10.56
C THR A 130 -20.21 7.43 11.81
N GLU A 131 -21.04 7.77 12.79
CA GLU A 131 -21.07 7.09 14.09
C GLU A 131 -22.36 6.32 14.34
N PHE A 132 -22.26 5.18 15.00
CA PHE A 132 -23.38 4.29 15.31
C PHE A 132 -23.05 3.40 16.50
N TRP A 133 -24.08 2.79 17.09
CA TRP A 133 -23.92 1.89 18.23
C TRP A 133 -23.86 0.44 17.76
N LEU A 134 -22.87 -0.31 18.26
CA LEU A 134 -22.80 -1.76 18.11
C LEU A 134 -22.83 -2.42 19.49
N ARG A 135 -23.45 -3.59 19.55
CA ARG A 135 -23.38 -4.49 20.70
C ARG A 135 -22.28 -5.51 20.46
N GLU A 136 -21.65 -5.96 21.53
CA GLU A 136 -20.81 -7.16 21.52
C GLU A 136 -21.60 -8.32 20.90
N GLY A 137 -20.96 -9.08 20.02
CA GLY A 137 -21.61 -10.16 19.30
C GLY A 137 -21.43 -10.12 17.78
N PRO A 138 -22.06 -11.07 17.09
CA PRO A 138 -22.03 -11.13 15.63
C PRO A 138 -22.68 -9.91 15.01
N ALA A 139 -22.11 -9.44 13.90
CA ALA A 139 -22.69 -8.44 13.01
C ALA A 139 -22.38 -8.81 11.55
N GLN A 140 -23.04 -8.14 10.62
CA GLN A 140 -22.80 -8.25 9.19
C GLN A 140 -22.59 -6.87 8.59
N VAL A 141 -21.61 -6.77 7.71
CA VAL A 141 -21.36 -5.57 6.90
C VAL A 141 -21.59 -5.93 5.44
N THR A 142 -22.30 -5.07 4.73
CA THR A 142 -22.59 -5.23 3.31
C THR A 142 -22.17 -3.98 2.56
N ILE A 143 -21.37 -4.14 1.51
CA ILE A 143 -21.01 -3.07 0.57
C ILE A 143 -21.86 -3.24 -0.68
N LEU A 144 -22.57 -2.18 -1.06
CA LEU A 144 -23.50 -2.15 -2.17
C LEU A 144 -22.99 -1.22 -3.27
N ALA A 145 -23.03 -1.70 -4.51
CA ALA A 145 -22.83 -0.91 -5.72
C ALA A 145 -24.10 -0.95 -6.58
N GLY A 146 -24.20 0.01 -7.49
CA GLY A 146 -25.30 0.16 -8.43
C GLY A 146 -25.07 1.41 -9.30
N PRO A 147 -26.12 1.94 -9.95
CA PRO A 147 -26.00 3.16 -10.74
C PRO A 147 -25.50 4.34 -9.88
N GLN A 148 -24.61 5.15 -10.43
CA GLN A 148 -24.12 6.39 -9.80
C GLN A 148 -24.10 7.55 -10.80
N PRO A 149 -24.12 8.81 -10.33
CA PRO A 149 -24.04 9.97 -11.22
C PRO A 149 -22.73 10.01 -12.03
N GLU A 150 -22.82 10.47 -13.28
CA GLU A 150 -21.64 10.78 -14.11
C GLU A 150 -21.00 12.13 -13.74
N PRO A 151 -19.69 12.33 -13.96
CA PRO A 151 -18.72 11.32 -14.40
C PRO A 151 -18.49 10.27 -13.31
N ALA A 152 -18.47 9.00 -13.70
CA ALA A 152 -18.40 7.85 -12.80
C ALA A 152 -17.14 7.01 -13.05
N ALA A 153 -16.43 6.68 -11.98
CA ALA A 153 -15.29 5.77 -12.02
C ALA A 153 -15.62 4.42 -11.37
N GLN A 154 -14.81 3.41 -11.69
CA GLN A 154 -14.91 2.10 -11.03
C GLN A 154 -14.63 2.25 -9.54
N ARG A 155 -15.31 1.47 -8.72
CA ARG A 155 -15.11 1.47 -7.27
C ARG A 155 -13.91 0.59 -6.97
N GLN A 156 -12.97 1.11 -6.20
CA GLN A 156 -11.85 0.35 -5.65
C GLN A 156 -11.79 0.63 -4.16
N VAL A 157 -12.44 -0.24 -3.38
CA VAL A 157 -12.50 -0.12 -1.92
C VAL A 157 -11.37 -0.95 -1.33
N ASP A 158 -10.59 -0.36 -0.45
CA ASP A 158 -9.43 -0.98 0.18
C ASP A 158 -9.81 -1.56 1.55
N VAL A 159 -10.23 -0.70 2.48
CA VAL A 159 -10.54 -1.09 3.86
C VAL A 159 -11.77 -0.38 4.37
N LEU A 160 -12.58 -1.08 5.17
CA LEU A 160 -13.49 -0.45 6.11
C LEU A 160 -12.91 -0.54 7.53
N LEU A 161 -12.68 0.60 8.16
CA LEU A 161 -12.20 0.69 9.54
C LEU A 161 -13.38 1.00 10.47
N LEU A 162 -13.72 0.03 11.33
CA LEU A 162 -14.68 0.21 12.42
C LEU A 162 -13.89 0.35 13.73
N THR A 163 -13.85 1.56 14.26
CA THR A 163 -13.07 1.89 15.45
C THR A 163 -13.91 2.70 16.44
N PRO A 164 -13.71 2.58 17.76
CA PRO A 164 -14.20 3.60 18.68
C PRO A 164 -13.74 4.99 18.22
N LEU A 165 -14.63 5.98 18.30
CA LEU A 165 -14.22 7.38 18.10
C LEU A 165 -13.63 7.88 19.41
N ASP A 166 -12.34 7.66 19.59
CA ASP A 166 -11.60 8.05 20.78
C ASP A 166 -10.71 9.27 20.55
N ASP A 167 -10.00 9.66 21.60
CA ASP A 167 -9.06 10.78 21.57
C ASP A 167 -7.93 10.55 20.55
N GLU A 168 -7.57 9.29 20.27
CA GLU A 168 -6.50 8.96 19.34
C GLU A 168 -6.91 9.21 17.89
N VAL A 169 -8.08 8.72 17.47
CA VAL A 169 -8.62 9.00 16.13
C VAL A 169 -8.83 10.51 15.96
N THR A 170 -9.36 11.19 16.98
CA THR A 170 -9.55 12.65 16.95
C THR A 170 -8.23 13.40 16.79
N ARG A 171 -7.22 13.04 17.58
CA ARG A 171 -5.87 13.60 17.52
C ARG A 171 -5.21 13.38 16.17
N ARG A 172 -5.40 12.21 15.55
CA ARG A 172 -4.94 11.91 14.19
C ARG A 172 -5.56 12.84 13.16
N LEU A 173 -6.88 12.96 13.15
CA LEU A 173 -7.60 13.81 12.21
C LEU A 173 -7.26 15.30 12.35
N GLN A 174 -6.89 15.76 13.55
CA GLN A 174 -6.55 17.16 13.83
C GLN A 174 -5.06 17.48 13.67
N GLY A 175 -4.19 16.53 14.01
CA GLY A 175 -2.75 16.75 14.16
C GLY A 175 -1.89 16.19 13.04
N TRP A 176 -2.41 15.26 12.24
CA TRP A 176 -1.66 14.67 11.12
C TRP A 176 -2.17 15.16 9.78
N SER A 177 -1.25 15.74 9.02
CA SER A 177 -1.53 16.27 7.69
C SER A 177 -1.38 15.23 6.58
N TYR A 178 -0.58 14.19 6.75
CA TYR A 178 -0.13 13.37 5.62
C TYR A 178 -1.02 12.15 5.34
N LEU A 179 -1.02 11.08 6.14
CA LEU A 179 -1.95 9.94 6.02
C LEU A 179 -2.48 9.55 7.41
N PRO A 180 -3.43 10.34 7.97
CA PRO A 180 -3.69 10.35 9.42
C PRO A 180 -4.18 9.02 10.00
N LEU A 181 -4.91 8.22 9.20
CA LEU A 181 -5.51 6.96 9.65
C LEU A 181 -4.73 5.71 9.19
N ASP A 182 -3.76 5.86 8.30
CA ASP A 182 -3.02 4.72 7.74
C ASP A 182 -2.16 4.01 8.80
N GLY A 183 -1.64 4.74 9.79
CA GLY A 183 -0.91 4.16 10.92
C GLY A 183 -1.74 3.23 11.81
N LEU A 184 -3.06 3.19 11.65
CA LEU A 184 -3.94 2.25 12.32
C LEU A 184 -4.00 0.88 11.60
N LEU A 185 -3.55 0.81 10.35
CA LEU A 185 -3.56 -0.39 9.51
C LEU A 185 -2.32 -1.26 9.78
N THR A 186 -2.27 -1.84 10.98
CA THR A 186 -1.19 -2.74 11.41
C THR A 186 -1.64 -4.20 11.41
N GLN A 187 -0.69 -5.13 11.40
CA GLN A 187 -0.98 -6.56 11.56
C GLN A 187 -1.22 -6.95 13.04
N GLU A 188 -1.62 -6.01 13.90
CA GLU A 188 -1.86 -6.28 15.32
C GLU A 188 -2.82 -7.46 15.52
N GLY A 189 -2.41 -8.38 16.41
CA GLY A 189 -3.16 -9.60 16.67
C GLY A 189 -3.10 -10.65 15.55
N GLU A 190 -2.28 -10.47 14.50
CA GLU A 190 -2.15 -11.45 13.42
C GLU A 190 -0.83 -12.23 13.49
N VAL A 191 0.26 -11.59 13.93
CA VAL A 191 1.62 -12.18 13.91
C VAL A 191 2.28 -12.18 15.28
N GLU A 192 2.80 -13.34 15.67
CA GLU A 192 3.72 -13.54 16.78
C GLU A 192 5.08 -14.05 16.31
N LEU A 193 6.12 -13.74 17.06
CA LEU A 193 7.49 -14.21 16.85
C LEU A 193 8.02 -14.93 18.09
N ARG A 194 8.66 -16.07 17.88
CA ARG A 194 9.53 -16.73 18.85
C ARG A 194 10.96 -16.75 18.34
N VAL A 195 11.91 -16.49 19.23
CA VAL A 195 13.35 -16.58 18.93
C VAL A 195 13.94 -17.72 19.74
N SER A 196 14.76 -18.55 19.10
CA SER A 196 15.56 -19.58 19.77
C SER A 196 17.05 -19.32 19.56
N ASN A 197 17.82 -19.52 20.63
CA ASN A 197 19.27 -19.41 20.61
C ASN A 197 19.88 -20.76 20.23
N GLY A 198 20.75 -20.79 19.21
CA GLY A 198 21.46 -21.99 18.80
C GLY A 198 22.22 -22.62 19.97
N ALA A 199 22.24 -23.95 20.06
CA ALA A 199 22.91 -24.64 21.16
C ALA A 199 24.44 -24.42 21.18
N GLN A 200 25.01 -23.99 20.05
CA GLN A 200 26.46 -23.84 19.85
C GLN A 200 26.95 -22.40 20.04
N THR A 201 26.07 -21.45 20.37
CA THR A 201 26.45 -20.03 20.50
C THR A 201 27.34 -19.75 21.72
N GLY A 202 27.26 -20.58 22.77
CA GLY A 202 28.07 -20.45 23.98
C GLY A 202 27.75 -19.24 24.87
N ALA A 203 26.83 -18.37 24.47
CA ALA A 203 26.42 -17.17 25.22
C ALA A 203 24.91 -16.93 25.13
N GLY A 204 24.34 -16.24 26.12
CA GLY A 204 22.94 -15.80 26.04
C GLY A 204 22.75 -14.70 24.99
N LEU A 205 21.53 -14.59 24.44
CA LEU A 205 21.17 -13.53 23.50
C LEU A 205 19.82 -12.89 23.80
N VAL A 206 19.63 -11.67 23.31
CA VAL A 206 18.32 -11.04 23.07
C VAL A 206 18.26 -10.58 21.62
N VAL A 207 17.07 -10.34 21.11
CA VAL A 207 16.87 -9.81 19.75
C VAL A 207 16.18 -8.47 19.82
N GLU A 208 16.81 -7.45 19.27
CA GLU A 208 16.20 -6.15 19.06
C GLU A 208 15.52 -6.10 17.69
N LEU A 209 14.22 -5.81 17.69
CA LEU A 209 13.40 -5.71 16.50
C LEU A 209 13.12 -4.24 16.17
N THR A 210 13.38 -3.88 14.92
CA THR A 210 13.05 -2.57 14.34
C THR A 210 12.39 -2.78 13.00
N THR A 211 11.28 -2.10 12.74
CA THR A 211 10.66 -2.10 11.43
C THR A 211 11.27 -0.97 10.60
N ILE A 212 11.75 -1.31 9.41
CA ILE A 212 12.18 -0.36 8.39
C ILE A 212 10.98 -0.17 7.45
N GLU A 213 10.55 1.07 7.32
CA GLU A 213 9.38 1.45 6.53
C GLU A 213 9.83 2.01 5.17
N HIS A 214 9.03 1.77 4.13
CA HIS A 214 9.23 2.41 2.82
C HIS A 214 9.02 3.91 2.87
N SER A 215 7.99 4.32 3.60
CA SER A 215 7.69 5.72 3.87
C SER A 215 7.94 5.99 5.35
N PRO A 216 8.66 7.06 5.70
CA PRO A 216 9.05 7.30 7.09
C PRO A 216 7.83 7.45 8.00
N TYR A 217 7.92 6.96 9.24
CA TYR A 217 6.81 6.84 10.21
C TYR A 217 5.93 8.09 10.42
N TRP A 218 6.46 9.29 10.16
CA TRP A 218 5.70 10.54 10.23
C TRP A 218 4.66 10.70 9.11
N VAL A 219 4.85 10.02 7.97
CA VAL A 219 3.92 9.97 6.83
C VAL A 219 2.60 9.31 7.24
N HIS A 220 2.66 8.18 7.95
CA HIS A 220 1.46 7.42 8.33
C HIS A 220 1.01 7.66 9.79
N GLY A 221 1.73 8.51 10.53
CA GLY A 221 1.46 8.77 11.94
C GLY A 221 1.54 7.51 12.81
N ARG A 222 2.54 6.67 12.57
CA ARG A 222 2.76 5.45 13.36
C ARG A 222 3.41 5.81 14.69
N ASP A 223 2.77 5.40 15.80
CA ASP A 223 3.30 5.57 17.16
C ASP A 223 3.90 4.25 17.68
N TRP A 224 4.68 3.58 16.82
CA TRP A 224 5.34 2.34 17.19
C TRP A 224 6.56 2.68 18.05
N ARG A 225 6.55 2.28 19.33
CA ARG A 225 7.67 2.49 20.27
C ARG A 225 8.90 1.64 19.90
N THR A 226 9.63 1.95 18.84
CA THR A 226 10.84 1.18 18.47
C THR A 226 12.02 1.60 19.36
N PRO A 227 12.92 0.66 19.70
CA PRO A 227 12.92 -0.76 19.34
C PRO A 227 12.07 -1.67 20.28
N LEU A 228 11.72 -2.89 19.83
CA LEU A 228 11.14 -3.96 20.65
C LEU A 228 12.20 -5.03 20.94
N VAL A 229 12.50 -5.31 22.21
CA VAL A 229 13.52 -6.31 22.57
C VAL A 229 12.84 -7.61 23.01
N VAL A 230 13.22 -8.73 22.39
CA VAL A 230 12.74 -10.09 22.70
C VAL A 230 13.82 -10.85 23.47
N GLY A 231 13.47 -11.35 24.65
CA GLY A 231 14.32 -12.14 25.53
C GLY A 231 13.64 -13.40 26.06
N ALA A 232 14.30 -14.09 27.00
CA ALA A 232 13.88 -15.38 27.55
C ALA A 232 12.48 -15.36 28.18
N ARG A 233 12.03 -14.19 28.66
CA ARG A 233 10.73 -14.00 29.33
C ARG A 233 9.69 -13.28 28.46
N GLY A 234 10.00 -13.03 27.18
CA GLY A 234 9.15 -12.28 26.26
C GLY A 234 9.70 -10.89 25.95
N VAL A 235 8.87 -9.86 26.03
CA VAL A 235 9.30 -8.47 25.78
C VAL A 235 10.14 -7.97 26.96
N VAL A 236 11.30 -7.39 26.65
CA VAL A 236 12.21 -6.79 27.61
C VAL A 236 12.03 -5.26 27.58
N GLU A 237 11.76 -4.67 28.74
CA GLU A 237 11.68 -3.22 28.90
C GLU A 237 13.00 -2.65 29.42
N GLY A 238 13.52 -1.62 28.75
CA GLY A 238 14.77 -0.98 29.13
C GLY A 238 16.02 -1.77 28.74
N LYS A 239 17.10 -1.66 29.52
CA LYS A 239 18.37 -2.35 29.25
C LYS A 239 18.24 -3.84 29.65
N PRO A 240 18.53 -4.79 28.75
CA PRO A 240 18.47 -6.22 29.09
C PRO A 240 19.36 -6.61 30.27
N ALA A 241 18.81 -7.41 31.18
CA ALA A 241 19.52 -8.01 32.30
C ALA A 241 19.90 -9.48 32.01
N PRO A 242 20.83 -10.11 32.76
CA PRO A 242 21.24 -11.50 32.52
C PRO A 242 20.08 -12.51 32.51
N GLU A 243 19.02 -12.28 33.29
CA GLU A 243 17.80 -13.11 33.32
C GLU A 243 16.90 -12.96 32.09
N ASP A 244 17.11 -11.92 31.28
CA ASP A 244 16.39 -11.71 30.04
C ASP A 244 17.07 -12.40 28.85
N MET A 245 18.30 -12.88 29.01
CA MET A 245 19.06 -13.52 27.94
C MET A 245 18.52 -14.93 27.67
N ILE A 246 18.14 -15.19 26.42
CA ILE A 246 17.80 -16.52 25.90
C ILE A 246 19.10 -17.35 25.92
N ARG A 247 19.20 -18.36 26.79
CA ARG A 247 20.43 -19.17 26.91
C ARG A 247 20.59 -20.12 25.72
N PRO A 248 21.80 -20.61 25.42
CA PRO A 248 22.02 -21.58 24.35
C PRO A 248 21.08 -22.78 24.44
N GLY A 249 20.41 -23.10 23.34
CA GLY A 249 19.42 -24.17 23.26
C GLY A 249 18.04 -23.84 23.85
N GLN A 250 17.82 -22.62 24.35
CA GLN A 250 16.52 -22.15 24.82
C GLN A 250 15.79 -21.31 23.77
N SER A 251 14.50 -21.09 24.00
CA SER A 251 13.64 -20.22 23.21
C SER A 251 12.92 -19.21 24.09
N SER A 252 12.62 -18.04 23.53
CA SER A 252 11.65 -17.12 24.10
C SER A 252 10.24 -17.72 24.06
N PRO A 253 9.27 -17.18 24.83
CA PRO A 253 7.86 -17.34 24.46
C PRO A 253 7.58 -16.67 23.10
N PHE A 254 6.40 -16.96 22.52
CA PHE A 254 5.87 -16.17 21.43
C PHE A 254 5.52 -14.76 21.90
N VAL A 255 5.95 -13.76 21.15
CA VAL A 255 5.73 -12.34 21.42
C VAL A 255 4.92 -11.74 20.27
N PRO A 256 3.84 -10.99 20.52
CA PRO A 256 3.09 -10.31 19.48
C PRO A 256 3.94 -9.21 18.83
N ILE A 257 4.15 -9.32 17.51
CA ILE A 257 4.91 -8.32 16.73
C ILE A 257 4.05 -7.62 15.68
N GLY A 258 2.83 -8.08 15.45
CA GLY A 258 1.94 -7.55 14.41
C GLY A 258 1.66 -6.04 14.50
N HIS A 259 1.63 -5.47 15.71
CA HIS A 259 1.48 -4.02 15.94
C HIS A 259 2.68 -3.19 15.43
N ARG A 260 3.74 -3.84 14.95
CA ARG A 260 4.95 -3.24 14.35
C ARG A 260 5.06 -3.48 12.85
N LEU A 261 4.12 -4.24 12.29
CA LEU A 261 4.12 -4.62 10.89
C LEU A 261 2.99 -3.88 10.22
N ASP A 262 3.32 -3.21 9.12
CA ASP A 262 2.35 -2.52 8.29
C ASP A 262 1.53 -3.54 7.49
N ARG A 263 0.26 -3.22 7.21
CA ARG A 263 -0.52 -3.93 6.18
C ARG A 263 -0.35 -3.30 4.81
N LEU A 264 0.00 -2.02 4.74
CA LEU A 264 0.03 -1.26 3.50
C LEU A 264 1.25 -1.58 2.65
N ASN A 265 2.39 -1.81 3.31
CA ASN A 265 3.67 -2.11 2.67
C ASN A 265 4.19 -3.50 3.02
N GLU A 266 5.01 -4.05 2.13
CA GLU A 266 5.99 -5.06 2.50
C GLU A 266 6.92 -4.45 3.56
N SER A 267 6.69 -4.81 4.82
CA SER A 267 7.49 -4.31 5.94
C SER A 267 8.82 -5.05 5.97
N THR A 268 9.92 -4.31 6.13
CA THR A 268 11.20 -4.94 6.42
C THR A 268 11.41 -4.99 7.92
N LEU A 269 11.31 -6.17 8.52
CA LEU A 269 11.61 -6.38 9.93
C LEU A 269 13.12 -6.64 10.09
N LYS A 270 13.84 -5.69 10.68
CA LYS A 270 15.24 -5.85 11.10
C LYS A 270 15.28 -6.49 12.49
N ALA A 271 15.99 -7.60 12.60
CA ALA A 271 16.29 -8.30 13.85
C ALA A 271 17.79 -8.25 14.12
N GLU A 272 18.20 -7.52 15.16
CA GLU A 272 19.58 -7.44 15.60
C GLU A 272 19.79 -8.34 16.81
N VAL A 273 20.61 -9.37 16.65
CA VAL A 273 20.96 -10.34 17.70
C VAL A 273 22.06 -9.75 18.57
N ARG A 274 21.75 -9.54 19.86
CA ARG A 274 22.68 -9.01 20.85
C ARG A 274 23.01 -10.08 21.87
N TYR A 275 24.27 -10.49 21.88
CA TYR A 275 24.79 -11.44 22.86
C TYR A 275 25.23 -10.76 24.14
N GLU A 276 25.42 -11.57 25.19
CA GLU A 276 26.18 -11.16 26.38
C GLU A 276 27.57 -10.64 26.00
N GLU A 277 28.08 -9.69 26.77
CA GLU A 277 29.37 -9.05 26.52
C GLU A 277 30.50 -10.10 26.48
N GLY A 278 31.37 -10.01 25.47
CA GLY A 278 32.47 -10.95 25.26
C GLY A 278 32.16 -12.18 24.41
N ALA A 279 30.93 -12.33 23.90
CA ALA A 279 30.58 -13.37 22.92
C ALA A 279 31.13 -13.09 21.51
N ALA A 280 31.26 -14.14 20.70
CA ALA A 280 31.74 -14.09 19.32
C ALA A 280 30.89 -13.16 18.43
N GLU A 281 31.48 -12.75 17.29
CA GLU A 281 30.76 -12.06 16.22
C GLU A 281 29.87 -13.04 15.45
N GLY A 282 28.80 -12.53 14.81
CA GLY A 282 27.86 -13.33 14.02
C GLY A 282 26.53 -13.64 14.70
N THR A 283 25.69 -14.43 14.03
CA THR A 283 24.35 -14.86 14.41
C THR A 283 24.23 -16.37 14.27
N ASP A 284 23.63 -17.05 15.26
CA ASP A 284 23.09 -18.40 15.14
C ASP A 284 21.78 -18.46 15.94
N ALA A 285 20.67 -18.23 15.25
CA ALA A 285 19.35 -18.09 15.85
C ALA A 285 18.26 -18.69 14.96
N VAL A 286 17.18 -19.13 15.60
CA VAL A 286 15.97 -19.61 14.91
C VAL A 286 14.84 -18.64 15.16
N PHE A 287 14.24 -18.12 14.08
CA PHE A 287 13.10 -17.22 14.11
C PHE A 287 11.86 -17.99 13.68
N GLU A 288 10.87 -18.09 14.56
CA GLU A 288 9.61 -18.77 14.26
C GLU A 288 8.45 -17.76 14.30
N PHE A 289 7.88 -17.52 13.13
CA PHE A 289 6.71 -16.68 12.94
C PHE A 289 5.46 -17.55 12.99
N ALA A 290 4.47 -17.12 13.76
CA ALA A 290 3.20 -17.81 13.87
C ALA A 290 2.03 -16.84 13.71
N ALA A 291 0.96 -17.33 13.09
CA ALA A 291 -0.30 -16.62 13.05
C ALA A 291 -1.06 -16.86 14.35
N VAL A 292 -1.58 -15.79 14.92
CA VAL A 292 -2.46 -15.87 16.09
C VAL A 292 -3.78 -16.50 15.63
N GLY A 293 -4.18 -17.58 16.30
CA GLY A 293 -5.47 -18.22 16.08
C GLY A 293 -6.62 -17.39 16.63
N GLY A 294 -6.96 -16.28 15.98
CA GLY A 294 -8.13 -15.48 16.33
C GLY A 294 -9.40 -16.09 15.73
N ALA A 295 -10.37 -16.45 16.57
CA ALA A 295 -11.71 -16.89 16.20
C ALA A 295 -12.53 -15.87 15.34
N GLY A 296 -11.94 -14.74 14.96
CA GLY A 296 -12.56 -13.69 14.14
C GLY A 296 -12.22 -13.71 12.64
N SER A 297 -11.13 -14.35 12.19
CA SER A 297 -10.79 -14.40 10.75
C SER A 297 -11.14 -15.73 10.06
N ALA A 298 -11.49 -16.76 10.83
CA ALA A 298 -11.69 -18.12 10.33
C ALA A 298 -12.97 -18.34 9.48
N ALA A 299 -13.79 -17.31 9.21
CA ALA A 299 -15.08 -17.48 8.52
C ALA A 299 -15.11 -17.06 7.04
N ALA A 300 -14.08 -16.39 6.51
CA ALA A 300 -14.13 -15.85 5.14
C ALA A 300 -13.43 -16.73 4.07
N GLY A 301 -12.38 -17.48 4.43
CA GLY A 301 -11.47 -18.08 3.45
C GLY A 301 -11.93 -19.35 2.71
N ALA A 302 -13.07 -19.96 3.05
CA ALA A 302 -13.42 -21.30 2.53
C ALA A 302 -14.40 -21.32 1.33
N ALA A 303 -14.90 -20.18 0.83
CA ALA A 303 -16.03 -20.17 -0.12
C ALA A 303 -15.74 -19.63 -1.54
N ALA A 304 -14.54 -19.14 -1.86
CA ALA A 304 -14.31 -18.42 -3.12
C ALA A 304 -13.58 -19.22 -4.24
N SER A 305 -13.69 -20.55 -4.25
CA SER A 305 -13.13 -21.39 -5.32
C SER A 305 -14.24 -22.02 -6.18
N ALA A 306 -14.82 -21.23 -7.08
CA ALA A 306 -15.57 -21.75 -8.23
C ALA A 306 -15.68 -20.69 -9.36
N ALA A 307 -14.80 -20.85 -10.36
CA ALA A 307 -14.93 -20.56 -11.79
C ALA A 307 -15.49 -19.21 -12.28
N VAL A 308 -14.68 -18.46 -13.05
CA VAL A 308 -14.99 -17.96 -14.41
C VAL A 308 -13.69 -17.83 -15.22
N GLY A 309 -13.65 -18.44 -16.40
CA GLY A 309 -12.57 -18.30 -17.38
C GLY A 309 -12.73 -17.02 -18.20
N GLY A 310 -11.69 -16.18 -18.20
CA GLY A 310 -11.53 -15.04 -19.09
C GLY A 310 -10.07 -14.92 -19.49
N ALA A 311 -9.81 -14.73 -20.78
CA ALA A 311 -8.46 -14.59 -21.32
C ALA A 311 -7.82 -13.27 -20.87
N GLY A 312 -6.78 -13.32 -20.05
CA GLY A 312 -6.00 -12.14 -19.64
C GLY A 312 -4.83 -12.53 -18.75
N PHE A 313 -3.61 -12.33 -19.27
CA PHE A 313 -2.29 -12.46 -18.61
C PHE A 313 -1.93 -13.83 -17.98
N PRO A 314 -0.64 -14.21 -17.90
CA PRO A 314 -0.27 -15.45 -17.23
C PRO A 314 -0.66 -15.33 -15.76
N ALA A 315 -1.62 -16.16 -15.33
CA ALA A 315 -1.95 -16.37 -13.94
C ALA A 315 -0.65 -16.51 -13.13
N ARG A 316 -0.61 -15.93 -11.91
CA ARG A 316 0.41 -16.26 -10.89
C ARG A 316 0.61 -17.77 -10.94
N GLN A 317 1.76 -18.24 -11.43
CA GLN A 317 2.09 -19.64 -11.29
C GLN A 317 2.13 -19.92 -9.79
N PRO A 318 1.37 -20.89 -9.27
CA PRO A 318 1.60 -21.37 -7.93
C PRO A 318 2.98 -22.03 -7.96
N SER A 319 4.00 -21.34 -7.44
CA SER A 319 5.38 -21.78 -7.48
C SER A 319 5.74 -22.80 -6.39
N ASP A 320 4.76 -23.33 -5.64
CA ASP A 320 5.02 -24.44 -4.73
C ASP A 320 3.94 -25.56 -4.83
N PRO A 321 4.29 -26.74 -5.37
CA PRO A 321 3.42 -27.93 -5.31
C PRO A 321 3.15 -28.45 -3.87
N ARG A 322 3.62 -27.79 -2.82
CA ARG A 322 3.32 -28.09 -1.40
C ARG A 322 2.11 -27.35 -0.83
N ALA A 323 1.41 -26.50 -1.58
CA ALA A 323 0.27 -25.70 -1.12
C ALA A 323 -0.99 -26.49 -0.64
N GLY A 324 -0.91 -27.81 -0.50
CA GLY A 324 -2.03 -28.69 -0.15
C GLY A 324 -2.03 -29.25 1.28
N LYS A 325 -1.01 -28.98 2.11
CA LYS A 325 -1.01 -29.43 3.51
C LYS A 325 -1.20 -28.25 4.46
N PRO A 326 -2.17 -28.31 5.38
CA PRO A 326 -2.31 -27.28 6.39
C PRO A 326 -0.97 -27.17 7.14
N ALA A 327 -0.49 -25.93 7.29
CA ALA A 327 0.75 -25.68 8.00
C ALA A 327 0.70 -26.32 9.40
N PRO A 328 1.82 -26.91 9.86
CA PRO A 328 1.87 -27.54 11.18
C PRO A 328 1.44 -26.54 12.25
N ARG A 329 0.65 -27.03 13.22
CA ARG A 329 0.32 -26.28 14.41
C ARG A 329 1.36 -26.54 15.48
N ASP A 330 1.72 -25.50 16.25
CA ASP A 330 2.53 -25.68 17.46
C ASP A 330 1.70 -26.36 18.58
N ASP A 331 2.36 -26.69 19.69
CA ASP A 331 1.72 -27.29 20.86
C ASP A 331 0.62 -26.39 21.48
N GLY A 332 0.63 -25.09 21.17
CA GLY A 332 -0.38 -24.10 21.56
C GLY A 332 -1.52 -23.93 20.55
N GLY A 333 -1.52 -24.71 19.45
CA GLY A 333 -2.52 -24.62 18.39
C GLY A 333 -2.32 -23.46 17.41
N ARG A 334 -1.24 -22.68 17.51
CA ARG A 334 -0.89 -21.62 16.56
C ARG A 334 -0.50 -22.21 15.23
N ARG A 335 -0.84 -21.52 14.15
CA ARG A 335 -0.39 -21.91 12.80
C ARG A 335 1.01 -21.34 12.59
N VAL A 336 2.04 -22.19 12.54
CA VAL A 336 3.39 -21.73 12.22
C VAL A 336 3.38 -21.25 10.77
N LEU A 337 3.69 -19.97 10.57
CA LEU A 337 3.80 -19.34 9.25
C LEU A 337 5.13 -19.72 8.62
N ARG A 338 6.22 -19.59 9.39
CA ARG A 338 7.56 -19.91 8.93
C ARG A 338 8.54 -20.07 10.08
N THR A 339 9.44 -21.05 9.95
CA THR A 339 10.63 -21.22 10.81
C THR A 339 11.87 -20.96 9.97
N ILE A 340 12.71 -20.02 10.40
CA ILE A 340 13.94 -19.61 9.72
C ILE A 340 15.11 -19.89 10.63
N HIS A 341 15.98 -20.82 10.21
CA HIS A 341 17.27 -21.05 10.86
C HIS A 341 18.29 -20.12 10.19
N TYR A 342 18.79 -19.13 10.93
CA TYR A 342 19.74 -18.16 10.40
C TYR A 342 21.08 -18.30 11.12
N SER A 343 22.13 -18.58 10.34
CA SER A 343 23.50 -18.69 10.82
C SER A 343 24.42 -17.92 9.89
N ASP A 344 25.05 -16.86 10.39
CA ASP A 344 26.03 -16.06 9.66
C ASP A 344 27.12 -15.56 10.63
N PRO A 345 28.39 -15.97 10.47
CA PRO A 345 29.47 -15.54 11.37
C PRO A 345 29.87 -14.06 11.20
N THR A 346 29.40 -13.39 10.14
CA THR A 346 29.84 -12.05 9.74
C THR A 346 28.87 -10.94 10.16
N THR A 347 27.63 -11.27 10.51
CA THR A 347 26.64 -10.26 10.89
C THR A 347 25.77 -10.70 12.07
N ARG A 348 25.41 -9.72 12.90
CA ARG A 348 24.41 -9.83 13.97
C ARG A 348 23.00 -9.49 13.50
N LEU A 349 22.84 -9.19 12.21
CA LEU A 349 21.66 -8.55 11.68
C LEU A 349 20.98 -9.43 10.66
N VAL A 350 19.70 -9.67 10.89
CA VAL A 350 18.81 -10.39 9.98
C VAL A 350 17.71 -9.45 9.54
N ARG A 351 17.34 -9.48 8.27
CA ARG A 351 16.20 -8.72 7.73
C ARG A 351 15.18 -9.68 7.15
N PHE A 352 13.91 -9.42 7.45
CA PHE A 352 12.79 -10.18 6.94
C PHE A 352 11.87 -9.30 6.11
N ALA A 353 11.53 -9.74 4.90
CA ALA A 353 10.38 -9.23 4.16
C ALA A 353 9.13 -9.90 4.74
N VAL A 354 8.29 -9.12 5.41
CA VAL A 354 7.03 -9.61 5.98
C VAL A 354 5.88 -9.10 5.11
N PRO A 355 5.09 -9.99 4.48
CA PRO A 355 3.99 -9.55 3.63
C PRO A 355 2.91 -8.86 4.47
N GLY A 356 2.18 -7.92 3.86
CA GLY A 356 1.04 -7.25 4.50
C GLY A 356 -0.09 -8.23 4.85
N ASN A 357 -0.22 -9.32 4.09
CA ASN A 357 -1.14 -10.42 4.33
C ASN A 357 -0.41 -11.71 4.71
N VAL A 358 -0.12 -11.88 6.00
CA VAL A 358 0.46 -13.13 6.54
C VAL A 358 -0.48 -14.33 6.53
N HIS A 359 -1.75 -14.12 6.19
CA HIS A 359 -2.72 -15.18 6.05
C HIS A 359 -2.77 -15.79 4.65
N GLY A 360 -2.26 -15.06 3.65
CA GLY A 360 -2.17 -15.49 2.26
C GLY A 360 -1.06 -16.51 1.99
N ASP A 361 -0.83 -16.75 0.69
CA ASP A 361 0.16 -17.73 0.22
C ASP A 361 1.60 -17.18 0.21
N GLU A 362 1.77 -15.87 0.42
CA GLU A 362 3.10 -15.26 0.38
C GLU A 362 3.89 -15.58 1.65
N PRO A 363 5.09 -16.17 1.53
CA PRO A 363 5.90 -16.47 2.69
C PRO A 363 6.62 -15.21 3.19
N ILE A 364 6.81 -15.13 4.52
CA ILE A 364 7.83 -14.26 5.11
C ILE A 364 9.18 -14.68 4.54
N ARG A 365 10.03 -13.79 4.04
CA ARG A 365 11.33 -14.12 3.41
C ARG A 365 12.49 -13.47 4.15
N THR A 366 13.69 -14.08 4.11
CA THR A 366 14.90 -13.33 4.49
C THR A 366 15.24 -12.33 3.38
N ALA A 367 16.10 -11.35 3.68
CA ALA A 367 16.60 -10.42 2.66
C ALA A 367 17.26 -11.13 1.48
N GLU A 368 18.03 -12.20 1.72
CA GLU A 368 18.64 -12.99 0.65
C GLU A 368 17.58 -13.61 -0.28
N GLU A 369 16.56 -14.24 0.28
CA GLU A 369 15.49 -14.88 -0.50
C GLU A 369 14.64 -13.86 -1.26
N GLU A 370 14.37 -12.70 -0.66
CA GLU A 370 13.66 -11.60 -1.31
C GLU A 370 14.47 -11.06 -2.50
N LEU A 371 15.77 -10.81 -2.31
CA LEU A 371 16.64 -10.36 -3.39
C LEU A 371 16.83 -11.41 -4.48
N GLU A 372 16.87 -12.70 -4.13
CA GLU A 372 16.88 -13.79 -5.14
C GLU A 372 15.60 -13.82 -5.96
N ARG A 373 14.43 -13.63 -5.33
CA ARG A 373 13.15 -13.52 -6.03
C ARG A 373 13.15 -12.32 -6.98
N ILE A 374 13.62 -11.17 -6.51
CA ILE A 374 13.73 -9.95 -7.33
C ILE A 374 14.68 -10.19 -8.50
N LEU A 375 15.85 -10.75 -8.26
CA LEU A 375 16.83 -11.07 -9.31
C LEU A 375 16.25 -12.03 -10.36
N ALA A 376 15.53 -13.06 -9.91
CA ALA A 376 14.85 -13.99 -10.82
C ALA A 376 13.76 -13.30 -11.65
N TYR A 377 13.00 -12.38 -11.05
CA TYR A 377 12.03 -11.55 -11.77
C TYR A 377 12.72 -10.66 -12.81
N VAL A 378 13.77 -9.94 -12.43
CA VAL A 378 14.54 -9.07 -13.35
C VAL A 378 15.07 -9.89 -14.53
N LYS A 379 15.68 -11.05 -14.28
CA LYS A 379 16.18 -11.96 -15.34
C LYS A 379 15.09 -12.58 -16.21
N SER A 380 13.84 -12.58 -15.75
CA SER A 380 12.70 -13.05 -16.54
C SER A 380 12.12 -11.99 -17.46
N LEU A 381 12.51 -10.72 -17.27
CA LEU A 381 12.05 -9.62 -18.13
C LEU A 381 12.61 -9.81 -19.54
N PRO A 382 11.83 -9.51 -20.59
CA PRO A 382 12.26 -9.72 -21.96
C PRO A 382 13.36 -8.74 -22.38
N ASP A 383 14.51 -9.27 -22.81
CA ASP A 383 15.71 -8.47 -23.15
C ASP A 383 15.54 -7.48 -24.33
N LYS A 384 14.68 -7.78 -25.32
CA LYS A 384 14.71 -7.12 -26.66
C LYS A 384 13.38 -7.11 -27.45
N ARG A 385 12.28 -6.61 -26.89
CA ARG A 385 11.04 -6.36 -27.66
C ARG A 385 10.65 -4.88 -27.62
N PRO A 386 9.91 -4.36 -28.61
CA PRO A 386 9.44 -2.97 -28.58
C PRO A 386 8.74 -2.70 -27.27
N THR A 387 8.99 -1.52 -26.70
CA THR A 387 8.40 -1.01 -25.45
C THR A 387 6.95 -1.49 -25.33
N PRO A 388 6.62 -2.31 -24.32
CA PRO A 388 5.25 -2.81 -24.18
C PRO A 388 4.27 -1.65 -24.10
N LYS A 389 3.15 -1.75 -24.82
CA LYS A 389 2.11 -0.71 -24.84
C LYS A 389 1.46 -0.48 -23.47
N LEU A 390 1.60 -1.45 -22.56
CA LEU A 390 1.23 -1.43 -21.15
C LEU A 390 2.32 -2.19 -20.40
N LEU A 391 3.19 -1.48 -19.68
CA LEU A 391 4.06 -2.09 -18.68
C LEU A 391 3.43 -1.81 -17.32
N GLY A 392 3.11 -2.84 -16.56
CA GLY A 392 3.01 -2.66 -15.11
C GLY A 392 4.41 -2.28 -14.64
N ILE A 393 4.67 -0.99 -14.39
CA ILE A 393 5.94 -0.55 -13.86
C ILE A 393 6.01 -1.04 -12.41
N ARG A 394 6.67 -2.17 -12.20
CA ARG A 394 7.06 -2.61 -10.87
C ARG A 394 8.39 -1.93 -10.54
N GLY A 395 8.36 -0.95 -9.65
CA GLY A 395 9.59 -0.44 -9.05
C GLY A 395 10.33 -1.58 -8.37
N VAL A 396 11.61 -1.77 -8.72
CA VAL A 396 12.46 -2.72 -8.01
C VAL A 396 13.21 -1.95 -6.92
N PHE A 397 12.71 -2.02 -5.69
CA PHE A 397 13.32 -1.34 -4.56
C PHE A 397 14.11 -2.31 -3.68
N THR A 398 15.44 -2.20 -3.70
CA THR A 398 16.34 -3.03 -2.86
C THR A 398 16.86 -2.28 -1.64
N GLY A 399 16.57 -0.99 -1.51
CA GLY A 399 17.14 -0.10 -0.48
C GLY A 399 16.87 -0.57 0.95
N HIS A 400 15.68 -1.12 1.24
CA HIS A 400 15.36 -1.60 2.59
C HIS A 400 16.12 -2.86 3.01
N PHE A 401 16.50 -3.67 2.02
CA PHE A 401 17.25 -4.89 2.25
C PHE A 401 18.75 -4.68 2.25
N THR A 402 19.24 -3.56 1.73
CA THR A 402 20.67 -3.27 1.57
C THR A 402 21.16 -2.27 2.60
N GLY A 403 22.36 -2.48 3.14
CA GLY A 403 22.99 -1.63 4.14
C GLY A 403 24.43 -2.06 4.36
N THR A 404 25.28 -1.20 4.91
CA THR A 404 26.66 -1.59 5.22
C THR A 404 26.74 -2.67 6.31
N ASP A 405 25.65 -2.88 7.04
CA ASP A 405 25.47 -3.83 8.14
C ASP A 405 24.87 -5.20 7.72
N THR A 406 24.66 -5.44 6.42
CA THR A 406 24.09 -6.71 5.91
C THR A 406 25.14 -7.75 5.57
N SER A 407 24.72 -9.01 5.46
CA SER A 407 25.58 -10.11 4.98
C SER A 407 26.20 -9.80 3.61
N GLN A 408 27.39 -10.35 3.34
CA GLN A 408 28.06 -10.20 2.04
C GLN A 408 27.17 -10.70 0.90
N ARG A 409 26.42 -11.79 1.12
CA ARG A 409 25.50 -12.35 0.12
C ARG A 409 24.40 -11.37 -0.28
N VAL A 410 23.82 -10.64 0.68
CA VAL A 410 22.83 -9.59 0.39
C VAL A 410 23.44 -8.50 -0.49
N GLN A 411 24.67 -8.07 -0.19
CA GLN A 411 25.37 -7.06 -0.98
C GLN A 411 25.66 -7.54 -2.41
N ASP A 412 26.09 -8.80 -2.57
CA ASP A 412 26.37 -9.41 -3.87
C ASP A 412 25.11 -9.55 -4.73
N LEU A 413 23.99 -9.99 -4.13
CA LEU A 413 22.70 -10.10 -4.83
C LEU A 413 22.18 -8.74 -5.28
N ALA A 414 22.28 -7.72 -4.41
CA ALA A 414 21.89 -6.36 -4.77
C ALA A 414 22.76 -5.79 -5.90
N ALA A 415 24.07 -6.07 -5.88
CA ALA A 415 24.97 -5.70 -6.97
C ALA A 415 24.56 -6.38 -8.29
N GLN A 416 24.24 -7.67 -8.27
CA GLN A 416 23.76 -8.40 -9.44
C GLN A 416 22.44 -7.81 -9.97
N ILE A 417 21.46 -7.52 -9.11
CA ILE A 417 20.20 -6.88 -9.53
C ILE A 417 20.47 -5.55 -10.24
N ARG A 418 21.36 -4.71 -9.68
CA ARG A 418 21.74 -3.45 -10.34
C ARG A 418 22.39 -3.69 -11.69
N THR A 419 23.31 -4.65 -11.80
CA THR A 419 23.95 -5.00 -13.06
C THR A 419 22.95 -5.52 -14.10
N GLU A 420 21.97 -6.35 -13.72
CA GLU A 420 20.95 -6.87 -14.65
C GLU A 420 19.95 -5.79 -15.08
N LEU A 421 19.54 -4.89 -14.18
CA LEU A 421 18.60 -3.81 -14.49
C LEU A 421 19.22 -2.71 -15.35
N VAL A 422 20.46 -2.31 -15.03
CA VAL A 422 21.13 -1.19 -15.70
C VAL A 422 21.99 -1.67 -16.86
N GLY A 423 22.37 -2.95 -16.91
CA GLY A 423 23.24 -3.50 -17.95
C GLY A 423 24.55 -2.71 -18.11
N GLU A 424 25.02 -2.59 -19.35
CA GLU A 424 26.13 -1.71 -19.74
C GLU A 424 25.74 -0.22 -19.76
N ALA A 425 24.49 0.17 -19.45
CA ALA A 425 24.04 1.56 -19.59
C ALA A 425 24.84 2.51 -18.67
N ALA A 426 25.27 2.05 -17.50
CA ALA A 426 26.19 2.79 -16.64
C ALA A 426 27.60 2.92 -17.25
N GLU A 427 28.08 1.90 -17.96
CA GLU A 427 29.37 1.93 -18.68
C GLU A 427 29.30 2.79 -19.95
N ALA A 428 28.12 2.91 -20.56
CA ALA A 428 27.82 3.78 -21.70
C ALA A 428 27.49 5.24 -21.28
N GLY A 429 27.52 5.57 -19.99
CA GLY A 429 27.23 6.91 -19.48
C GLY A 429 25.75 7.32 -19.57
N ILE A 430 24.83 6.37 -19.75
CA ILE A 430 23.39 6.62 -19.72
C ILE A 430 22.98 6.83 -18.27
N GLN A 431 22.69 8.08 -17.91
CA GLN A 431 22.03 8.39 -16.64
C GLN A 431 20.55 8.03 -16.78
N VAL A 432 20.09 7.11 -15.93
CA VAL A 432 18.66 6.88 -15.75
C VAL A 432 18.14 8.05 -14.92
N GLU A 433 17.49 9.01 -15.56
CA GLU A 433 16.67 10.01 -14.86
C GLU A 433 15.34 9.33 -14.48
N SER A 434 15.09 9.17 -13.18
CA SER A 434 13.77 8.70 -12.69
C SER A 434 12.73 9.75 -13.06
N LEU A 435 11.81 9.41 -13.97
CA LEU A 435 10.63 10.25 -14.26
C LEU A 435 9.52 10.05 -13.21
N GLY A 436 9.80 9.34 -12.11
CA GLY A 436 8.87 9.01 -11.04
C GLY A 436 9.29 9.57 -9.67
N ASP A 437 8.24 9.78 -8.87
CA ASP A 437 8.09 10.11 -7.44
C ASP A 437 8.73 11.36 -6.82
N GLU A 438 9.71 12.04 -7.42
CA GLU A 438 10.23 13.31 -6.84
C GLU A 438 10.75 14.35 -7.86
N ILE A 439 10.62 14.13 -9.17
CA ILE A 439 10.99 15.16 -10.16
C ILE A 439 9.71 15.84 -10.66
N GLY A 440 9.50 17.09 -10.24
CA GLY A 440 8.52 17.95 -10.87
C GLY A 440 8.82 18.02 -12.36
N LEU A 441 7.97 17.39 -13.18
CA LEU A 441 8.07 17.51 -14.62
C LEU A 441 8.01 18.99 -14.96
N LYS A 442 9.02 19.46 -15.70
CA LYS A 442 9.03 20.85 -16.15
C LYS A 442 7.84 21.03 -17.08
N LEU A 443 6.90 21.88 -16.68
CA LEU A 443 5.74 22.24 -17.50
C LEU A 443 6.23 22.97 -18.76
N ALA A 444 5.55 22.76 -19.88
CA ALA A 444 5.85 23.46 -21.12
C ALA A 444 5.73 24.98 -20.89
N GLU A 445 6.77 25.76 -21.18
CA GLU A 445 6.72 27.21 -21.01
C GLU A 445 5.66 27.82 -21.96
N PRO A 446 4.79 28.74 -21.49
CA PRO A 446 3.84 29.44 -22.35
C PRO A 446 4.56 30.22 -23.45
N SER A 447 4.24 29.93 -24.70
CA SER A 447 4.77 30.57 -25.90
C SER A 447 3.77 30.43 -27.05
N GLU A 448 3.93 31.18 -28.15
CA GLU A 448 3.04 31.00 -29.31
C GLU A 448 3.12 29.58 -29.91
N GLU A 449 4.30 28.95 -29.85
CA GLU A 449 4.50 27.59 -30.30
C GLU A 449 3.75 26.58 -29.42
N THR A 450 3.92 26.67 -28.10
CA THR A 450 3.24 25.79 -27.16
C THR A 450 1.74 26.07 -27.09
N ASN A 451 1.30 27.31 -27.24
CA ASN A 451 -0.12 27.67 -27.38
C ASN A 451 -0.75 27.08 -28.64
N ARG A 452 -0.04 27.07 -29.77
CA ARG A 452 -0.51 26.40 -30.98
C ARG A 452 -0.64 24.90 -30.76
N ALA A 453 0.40 24.25 -30.24
CA ALA A 453 0.36 22.82 -29.94
C ALA A 453 -0.74 22.46 -28.92
N PHE A 454 -0.97 23.31 -27.92
CA PHE A 454 -2.05 23.13 -26.94
C PHE A 454 -3.44 23.21 -27.57
N ARG A 455 -3.66 24.13 -28.52
CA ARG A 455 -4.93 24.21 -29.27
C ARG A 455 -5.16 22.98 -30.13
N GLU A 456 -4.14 22.51 -30.84
CA GLU A 456 -4.20 21.28 -31.64
C GLU A 456 -4.53 20.07 -30.76
N TYR A 457 -3.86 19.96 -29.60
CA TYR A 457 -4.14 18.94 -28.59
C TYR A 457 -5.59 18.95 -28.10
N LEU A 458 -6.14 20.12 -27.80
CA LEU A 458 -7.53 20.27 -27.36
C LEU A 458 -8.52 19.88 -28.46
N GLN A 459 -8.23 20.26 -29.71
CA GLN A 459 -9.04 19.91 -30.87
C GLN A 459 -9.09 18.39 -31.09
N ASP A 460 -7.93 17.72 -31.00
CA ASP A 460 -7.83 16.26 -31.13
C ASP A 460 -8.61 15.50 -30.04
N ARG A 461 -8.69 16.07 -28.84
CA ARG A 461 -9.52 15.55 -27.74
C ARG A 461 -11.00 15.92 -27.84
N GLY A 462 -11.39 16.66 -28.88
CA GLY A 462 -12.77 17.10 -29.09
C GLY A 462 -13.26 18.12 -28.05
N VAL A 463 -12.34 18.81 -27.36
CA VAL A 463 -12.69 19.86 -26.40
C VAL A 463 -13.19 21.07 -27.18
N LYS A 464 -14.33 21.61 -26.77
CA LYS A 464 -14.90 22.79 -27.41
C LYS A 464 -14.29 24.05 -26.80
N PRO A 465 -13.88 25.04 -27.60
CA PRO A 465 -13.27 26.26 -27.07
C PRO A 465 -14.29 27.07 -26.24
N GLU A 466 -15.59 26.88 -26.45
CA GLU A 466 -16.65 27.47 -25.64
C GLU A 466 -16.67 26.96 -24.20
N ASP A 467 -16.14 25.76 -23.94
CA ASP A 467 -16.02 25.21 -22.59
C ASP A 467 -14.81 25.81 -21.84
N LEU A 468 -13.90 26.46 -22.57
CA LEU A 468 -12.64 27.01 -22.05
C LEU A 468 -12.59 28.54 -22.06
N VAL A 469 -13.47 29.21 -22.80
CA VAL A 469 -13.47 30.68 -22.94
C VAL A 469 -14.82 31.24 -22.52
N PRO A 470 -14.87 32.13 -21.51
CA PRO A 470 -16.12 32.73 -21.05
C PRO A 470 -16.85 33.47 -22.19
N PRO A 471 -18.20 33.46 -22.23
CA PRO A 471 -18.98 34.12 -23.28
C PRO A 471 -18.60 35.58 -23.53
N GLU A 472 -18.30 36.32 -22.46
CA GLU A 472 -17.91 37.74 -22.46
C GLU A 472 -16.57 38.01 -23.18
N ALA A 473 -15.70 37.01 -23.31
CA ALA A 473 -14.41 37.15 -23.96
C ALA A 473 -14.46 36.93 -25.49
N ARG A 474 -15.57 36.41 -26.03
CA ARG A 474 -15.68 35.92 -27.43
C ARG A 474 -15.87 37.03 -28.49
N GLY A 475 -15.30 38.21 -28.27
CA GLY A 475 -15.53 39.42 -29.07
C GLY A 475 -15.09 39.32 -30.54
N GLY A 476 -15.94 38.75 -31.40
CA GLY A 476 -15.83 38.75 -32.87
C GLY A 476 -14.64 37.99 -33.46
N GLN A 477 -13.62 37.67 -32.66
CA GLN A 477 -12.47 36.84 -33.03
C GLN A 477 -12.83 35.35 -32.97
N GLY A 478 -12.09 34.50 -33.69
CA GLY A 478 -12.27 33.06 -33.59
C GLY A 478 -11.93 32.58 -32.18
N VAL A 479 -12.86 31.89 -31.51
CA VAL A 479 -12.77 31.53 -30.08
C VAL A 479 -11.47 30.78 -29.74
N TRP A 480 -10.97 29.95 -30.67
CA TRP A 480 -9.68 29.25 -30.52
C TRP A 480 -8.47 30.18 -30.34
N SER A 481 -8.48 31.37 -30.94
CA SER A 481 -7.36 32.31 -30.78
C SER A 481 -7.23 32.87 -29.37
N LEU A 482 -8.29 32.76 -28.57
CA LEU A 482 -8.34 33.18 -27.16
C LEU A 482 -7.91 32.07 -26.20
N VAL A 483 -7.77 30.83 -26.70
CA VAL A 483 -7.30 29.70 -25.90
C VAL A 483 -5.77 29.73 -25.89
N SER A 484 -5.20 29.96 -24.72
CA SER A 484 -3.76 29.89 -24.43
C SER A 484 -3.53 29.02 -23.21
N LEU A 485 -2.37 28.39 -23.19
CA LEU A 485 -1.89 27.62 -22.06
C LEU A 485 -1.71 28.55 -20.86
N ASP A 486 -2.37 28.23 -19.75
CA ASP A 486 -2.40 29.07 -18.55
C ASP A 486 -2.43 28.18 -17.30
N TYR A 487 -1.32 28.19 -16.56
CA TYR A 487 -1.15 27.39 -15.35
C TYR A 487 -1.64 28.08 -14.08
N ASP A 488 -1.99 29.37 -14.16
CA ASP A 488 -2.34 30.21 -13.01
C ASP A 488 -3.86 30.49 -12.95
N CYS A 489 -4.61 30.15 -14.00
CA CYS A 489 -6.06 30.42 -14.08
C CYS A 489 -6.97 29.47 -13.27
N ARG A 490 -6.45 28.70 -12.31
CA ARG A 490 -7.20 27.66 -11.58
C ARG A 490 -8.54 28.14 -11.01
N GLU A 491 -8.55 29.30 -10.35
CA GLU A 491 -9.76 29.84 -9.72
C GLU A 491 -10.71 30.48 -10.73
N ALA A 492 -10.15 31.16 -11.75
CA ALA A 492 -10.93 31.88 -12.74
C ALA A 492 -11.51 30.96 -13.84
N ASN A 493 -10.81 29.88 -14.16
CA ASN A 493 -11.12 28.98 -15.27
C ASN A 493 -10.55 27.56 -15.02
N PRO A 494 -11.17 26.77 -14.13
CA PRO A 494 -10.67 25.46 -13.74
C PRO A 494 -10.56 24.46 -14.90
N ALA A 495 -11.40 24.59 -15.93
CA ALA A 495 -11.34 23.73 -17.11
C ALA A 495 -10.11 24.02 -17.98
N LEU A 496 -9.82 25.29 -18.28
CA LEU A 496 -8.60 25.70 -18.99
C LEU A 496 -7.35 25.31 -18.21
N TRP A 497 -7.35 25.55 -16.90
CA TRP A 497 -6.26 25.17 -16.02
C TRP A 497 -6.00 23.66 -16.07
N TYR A 498 -7.05 22.83 -15.93
CA TYR A 498 -6.92 21.37 -15.99
C TYR A 498 -6.25 20.92 -17.30
N HIS A 499 -6.76 21.37 -18.44
CA HIS A 499 -6.18 20.98 -19.72
C HIS A 499 -4.76 21.53 -19.91
N SER A 500 -4.47 22.73 -19.42
CA SER A 500 -3.13 23.30 -19.46
C SER A 500 -2.15 22.44 -18.67
N GLN A 501 -2.53 22.00 -17.46
CA GLN A 501 -1.72 21.08 -16.64
C GLN A 501 -1.45 19.76 -17.36
N VAL A 502 -2.49 19.09 -17.87
CA VAL A 502 -2.32 17.81 -18.57
C VAL A 502 -1.41 17.95 -19.79
N PHE A 503 -1.63 18.99 -20.61
CA PHE A 503 -0.76 19.27 -21.75
C PHE A 503 0.68 19.56 -21.32
N GLY A 504 0.86 20.38 -20.28
CA GLY A 504 2.15 20.76 -19.73
C GLY A 504 2.95 19.57 -19.24
N TYR A 505 2.30 18.60 -18.58
CA TYR A 505 2.92 17.34 -18.17
C TYR A 505 3.27 16.43 -19.34
N GLU A 506 2.35 16.28 -20.31
CA GLU A 506 2.54 15.41 -21.45
C GLU A 506 3.62 15.95 -22.42
N ASN A 507 3.86 17.26 -22.48
CA ASN A 507 4.69 17.87 -23.51
C ASN A 507 5.89 18.65 -22.98
N GLY A 508 5.90 19.11 -21.72
CA GLY A 508 6.95 19.99 -21.21
C GLY A 508 8.32 19.31 -21.12
N SER A 509 8.41 18.21 -20.37
CA SER A 509 9.66 17.47 -20.21
C SER A 509 10.09 16.77 -21.50
N LEU A 510 9.12 16.32 -22.32
CA LEU A 510 9.37 15.72 -23.63
C LEU A 510 10.01 16.72 -24.61
N LEU A 511 9.49 17.96 -24.71
CA LEU A 511 10.08 19.00 -25.56
C LEU A 511 11.47 19.42 -25.10
N GLU A 512 11.72 19.45 -23.78
CA GLU A 512 13.07 19.71 -23.24
C GLU A 512 14.05 18.56 -23.56
N LEU A 513 13.61 17.31 -23.40
CA LEU A 513 14.37 16.12 -23.79
C LEU A 513 14.69 16.11 -25.28
N GLU A 514 13.72 16.39 -26.15
CA GLU A 514 13.91 16.51 -27.59
C GLU A 514 14.96 17.58 -27.92
N ARG A 515 14.88 18.77 -27.31
CA ARG A 515 15.89 19.83 -27.46
C ARG A 515 17.28 19.41 -27.00
N ARG A 516 17.39 18.68 -25.87
CA ARG A 516 18.68 18.18 -25.35
C ARG A 516 19.28 17.10 -26.27
N THR A 517 18.46 16.24 -26.85
CA THR A 517 18.92 15.16 -27.76
C THR A 517 19.23 15.63 -29.19
N ALA A 518 18.72 16.79 -29.59
CA ALA A 518 19.01 17.39 -30.89
C ALA A 518 20.31 18.22 -30.91
N GLN A 519 20.93 18.47 -29.75
CA GLN A 519 22.24 19.11 -29.58
C GLN A 519 23.34 18.04 -29.45
#